data_AF-A0A8J6MSF6-F1
#
_entry.id   AF-A0A8J6MSF6-F1
#
_cell.length_a   1.000
_cell.length_b   1.000
_cell.length_c   1.000
_cell.angle_alpha   90.00
_cell.angle_beta   90.00
_cell.angle_gamma   90.00
#
_symmetry.space_group_name_H-M   'P 1'
#
loop_
_entity.id
_entity.type
_entity.pdbx_description
1 polymer ?
#
loop_
_entity_poly.entity_id
_entity_poly.type
_entity_poly.pdbx_seq_one_letter_code
_entity_poly.pdbx_strand_id
1 'polypeptide(L)'
;MKEGRKKYGMLLACMLVIIMMVTGCGGNNADSDEADKNSTKVEPSTVQTEAPIELAPVELTYYYPGAPQRDLMLVEEAMNKILTEKINTTIKLKAMDWGALEQKVNVMSAAGEEYDLVFTAPWFNNYFLNVSKGAYVELDDLLLKYAPTLYSSIPAEIWNATRVNGKIYGSINYQIVAMPFGFDVRKDLADKYQLDIDAVKKYEDLEPFFDKVLAGEKGVTPSIPLDFKAEPVYHGMDEIGETRSPGWYRIDDPTAKVINQYATPEFKNTMEMGRRWREKGYFRKDAIGDLTAELKAGKFATLIHWPAKPGGEFDEKTKNNFDGYPKALTPALVTTNRVISTMTAISASSKNPERAAMFLELINTDKDLYNLLCNGIEGKHYKFTDKEKGVIGIADGEDPANRGYAPGSDWMFGNQFNGYFTSIDAVGNWEKTIELNKTATVSPLLGFNFNPEPVKTELTLLVALVDEYVPYLESGIGDDAKYEQFIKKLEASGLNKLMEEKQKQIDEWMKTKK
;
A
#
# COMPACT_ATOMS: atom_id res chain seq x y z
N MET A 1 19.84 -11.28 54.99
CA MET A 1 18.72 -10.79 55.81
C MET A 1 17.73 -10.16 54.84
N LYS A 2 16.63 -10.86 54.52
CA LYS A 2 15.24 -10.54 54.93
C LYS A 2 14.69 -9.38 54.10
N GLU A 3 13.55 -9.40 53.41
CA GLU A 3 12.29 -10.16 53.41
C GLU A 3 11.58 -9.78 52.08
N GLY A 4 10.59 -10.45 51.50
CA GLY A 4 9.79 -11.60 51.88
C GLY A 4 8.84 -11.95 50.73
N ARG A 5 8.76 -13.24 50.39
CA ARG A 5 7.76 -13.84 49.48
C ARG A 5 6.59 -14.38 50.29
N LYS A 6 5.35 -14.10 49.89
CA LYS A 6 4.14 -14.91 50.14
C LYS A 6 3.26 -14.80 48.88
N LYS A 7 3.14 -15.87 48.08
CA LYS A 7 2.21 -17.02 48.15
C LYS A 7 0.81 -16.69 47.62
N TYR A 8 0.50 -17.18 46.42
CA TYR A 8 -0.76 -17.81 45.95
C TYR A 8 -0.34 -18.57 44.67
N GLY A 9 -0.74 -19.79 44.35
CA GLY A 9 -1.82 -20.64 44.81
C GLY A 9 -2.34 -21.40 43.58
N MET A 10 -1.91 -22.66 43.43
CA MET A 10 -2.66 -23.80 42.89
C MET A 10 -3.28 -23.71 41.47
N LEU A 11 -2.77 -24.51 40.53
CA LEU A 11 -3.58 -25.23 39.52
C LEU A 11 -2.73 -26.30 38.78
N LEU A 12 -2.95 -27.55 39.17
CA LEU A 12 -2.61 -28.84 38.53
C LEU A 12 -3.83 -29.72 38.90
N ALA A 13 -4.42 -30.59 38.09
CA ALA A 13 -4.18 -31.07 36.74
C ALA A 13 -5.40 -31.94 36.32
N CYS A 14 -5.39 -32.33 35.03
CA CYS A 14 -5.88 -33.61 34.48
C CYS A 14 -7.37 -33.81 34.12
N MET A 15 -7.58 -33.87 32.79
CA MET A 15 -8.01 -35.04 31.98
C MET A 15 -9.47 -35.54 31.98
N LEU A 16 -9.89 -35.91 30.76
CA LEU A 16 -10.96 -36.85 30.33
C LEU A 16 -12.40 -36.29 30.41
N VAL A 17 -13.29 -36.42 29.41
CA VAL A 17 -13.65 -37.58 28.58
C VAL A 17 -14.34 -37.11 27.27
N ILE A 18 -14.03 -37.78 26.15
CA ILE A 18 -14.82 -37.80 24.90
C ILE A 18 -15.82 -38.95 24.99
N ILE A 19 -17.10 -38.72 24.71
CA ILE A 19 -18.05 -39.77 24.29
C ILE A 19 -18.87 -39.25 23.10
N MET A 20 -18.78 -40.00 22.00
CA MET A 20 -19.65 -39.94 20.81
C MET A 20 -21.03 -40.52 21.11
N MET A 21 -22.06 -40.03 20.42
CA MET A 21 -23.20 -40.85 20.04
C MET A 21 -23.43 -40.73 18.54
N VAL A 22 -23.30 -41.88 17.86
CA VAL A 22 -23.82 -42.18 16.54
C VAL A 22 -24.95 -43.18 16.72
N THR A 23 -26.09 -42.92 16.10
CA THR A 23 -27.12 -43.86 15.60
C THR A 23 -28.17 -42.99 14.88
N GLY A 24 -28.68 -43.27 13.69
CA GLY A 24 -28.47 -44.37 12.76
C GLY A 24 -29.56 -44.34 11.68
N CYS A 25 -29.17 -44.84 10.50
CA CYS A 25 -29.95 -45.59 9.51
C CYS A 25 -30.96 -44.90 8.58
N GLY A 26 -30.81 -45.22 7.28
CA GLY A 26 -31.94 -45.52 6.40
C GLY A 26 -31.73 -45.15 4.94
N GLY A 27 -31.07 -46.00 4.14
CA GLY A 27 -30.92 -45.82 2.69
C GLY A 27 -32.05 -46.44 1.87
N ASN A 28 -32.06 -46.18 0.55
CA ASN A 28 -32.30 -47.21 -0.47
C ASN A 28 -31.88 -46.76 -1.89
N ASN A 29 -31.26 -47.69 -2.62
CA ASN A 29 -30.99 -47.67 -4.06
C ASN A 29 -32.26 -48.06 -4.86
N ALA A 30 -32.39 -47.58 -6.11
CA ALA A 30 -32.45 -48.41 -7.34
C ALA A 30 -33.11 -47.67 -8.54
N ASP A 31 -32.38 -47.72 -9.66
CA ASP A 31 -32.74 -47.91 -11.09
C ASP A 31 -33.83 -47.11 -11.84
N SER A 32 -33.32 -46.37 -12.84
CA SER A 32 -33.56 -46.37 -14.31
C SER A 32 -34.92 -46.61 -14.99
N ASP A 33 -35.05 -45.86 -16.09
CA ASP A 33 -35.89 -45.98 -17.29
C ASP A 33 -37.38 -45.59 -17.13
N GLU A 34 -38.02 -44.79 -18.00
CA GLU A 34 -37.88 -44.69 -19.45
C GLU A 34 -38.46 -43.35 -19.98
N ALA A 35 -38.22 -43.08 -21.26
CA ALA A 35 -38.43 -41.85 -22.02
C ALA A 35 -39.86 -41.29 -22.07
N ASP A 36 -39.96 -39.98 -22.29
CA ASP A 36 -40.98 -39.48 -23.21
C ASP A 36 -40.53 -38.24 -24.00
N LYS A 37 -40.72 -38.32 -25.32
CA LYS A 37 -40.54 -37.22 -26.27
C LYS A 37 -41.78 -36.36 -26.21
N ASN A 38 -41.65 -35.06 -25.92
CA ASN A 38 -42.62 -34.13 -26.46
C ASN A 38 -41.98 -32.79 -26.84
N SER A 39 -42.13 -32.47 -28.12
CA SER A 39 -41.77 -31.20 -28.71
C SER A 39 -42.75 -30.13 -28.27
N THR A 40 -42.27 -28.99 -27.75
CA THR A 40 -43.07 -27.77 -27.71
C THR A 40 -42.21 -26.55 -28.02
N LYS A 41 -42.59 -25.89 -29.10
CA LYS A 41 -42.31 -24.51 -29.54
C LYS A 41 -41.71 -23.59 -28.48
N VAL A 42 -40.58 -22.99 -28.83
CA VAL A 42 -40.08 -21.74 -28.24
C VAL A 42 -40.98 -20.60 -28.70
N GLU A 43 -41.74 -20.01 -27.79
CA GLU A 43 -42.25 -18.64 -27.94
C GLU A 43 -41.20 -17.67 -27.37
N PRO A 44 -40.99 -16.50 -28.00
CA PRO A 44 -40.01 -15.55 -27.54
C PRO A 44 -40.47 -14.93 -26.23
N SER A 45 -39.73 -15.18 -25.16
CA SER A 45 -39.88 -14.45 -23.90
C SER A 45 -39.62 -12.97 -24.16
N THR A 46 -40.68 -12.18 -24.04
CA THR A 46 -40.61 -10.74 -23.92
C THR A 46 -39.69 -10.39 -22.75
N VAL A 47 -38.65 -9.61 -23.03
CA VAL A 47 -37.82 -8.96 -22.00
C VAL A 47 -38.76 -8.09 -21.17
N GLN A 48 -39.15 -8.57 -20.00
CA GLN A 48 -39.71 -7.72 -18.97
C GLN A 48 -38.57 -6.84 -18.48
N THR A 49 -38.65 -5.57 -18.80
CA THR A 49 -37.86 -4.52 -18.16
C THR A 49 -38.16 -4.58 -16.66
N GLU A 50 -37.23 -5.09 -15.85
CA GLU A 50 -37.35 -5.05 -14.40
C GLU A 50 -37.56 -3.60 -13.96
N ALA A 51 -38.57 -3.37 -13.13
CA ALA A 51 -38.76 -2.09 -12.46
C ALA A 51 -37.50 -1.77 -11.62
N PRO A 52 -37.11 -0.49 -11.47
CA PRO A 52 -35.97 -0.14 -10.64
C PRO A 52 -36.14 -0.73 -9.25
N ILE A 53 -35.18 -1.55 -8.80
CA ILE A 53 -35.13 -2.02 -7.43
C ILE A 53 -34.94 -0.79 -6.55
N GLU A 54 -35.97 -0.41 -5.80
CA GLU A 54 -35.87 0.67 -4.82
C GLU A 54 -34.93 0.21 -3.70
N LEU A 55 -33.72 0.76 -3.70
CA LEU A 55 -32.68 0.44 -2.72
C LEU A 55 -33.09 0.96 -1.34
N ALA A 56 -33.01 0.13 -0.29
CA ALA A 56 -33.27 0.58 1.08
C ALA A 56 -32.19 1.58 1.57
N PRO A 57 -32.52 2.54 2.47
CA PRO A 57 -31.51 3.41 3.06
C PRO A 57 -30.46 2.62 3.84
N VAL A 58 -29.18 2.87 3.59
CA VAL A 58 -28.04 2.24 4.29
C VAL A 58 -27.06 3.32 4.75
N GLU A 59 -26.52 3.19 5.96
CA GLU A 59 -25.33 3.94 6.41
C GLU A 59 -24.13 2.97 6.40
N LEU A 60 -23.06 3.35 5.69
CA LEU A 60 -21.79 2.62 5.64
C LEU A 60 -20.76 3.30 6.53
N THR A 61 -19.84 2.52 7.11
CA THR A 61 -18.67 3.03 7.83
C THR A 61 -17.39 2.81 7.04
N TYR A 62 -16.52 3.83 6.95
CA TYR A 62 -15.23 3.72 6.28
C TYR A 62 -14.08 4.17 7.16
N TYR A 63 -13.25 3.22 7.58
CA TYR A 63 -12.07 3.44 8.40
C TYR A 63 -10.81 3.61 7.56
N TYR A 64 -10.07 4.69 7.79
CA TYR A 64 -8.82 4.97 7.08
C TYR A 64 -7.88 5.83 7.94
N PRO A 65 -6.57 5.74 7.71
CA PRO A 65 -5.62 6.51 8.50
C PRO A 65 -5.59 7.96 8.04
N GLY A 66 -5.45 8.91 8.96
CA GLY A 66 -5.42 10.33 8.65
C GLY A 66 -5.53 11.21 9.87
N ALA A 67 -4.96 12.41 9.77
CA ALA A 67 -5.12 13.43 10.80
C ALA A 67 -6.58 13.94 10.83
N PRO A 68 -7.13 14.25 12.02
CA PRO A 68 -8.45 14.87 12.12
C PRO A 68 -8.53 16.15 11.27
N GLN A 69 -9.56 16.26 10.44
CA GLN A 69 -9.83 17.46 9.63
C GLN A 69 -10.97 18.24 10.27
N ARG A 70 -10.81 19.57 10.43
CA ARG A 70 -11.80 20.45 11.07
C ARG A 70 -13.15 20.35 10.37
N ASP A 71 -13.13 20.31 9.04
CA ASP A 71 -14.34 20.38 8.22
C ASP A 71 -14.74 19.00 7.63
N LEU A 72 -14.25 17.88 8.22
CA LEU A 72 -14.57 16.51 7.76
C LEU A 72 -16.08 16.26 7.67
N MET A 73 -16.85 16.72 8.66
CA MET A 73 -18.31 16.53 8.68
C MET A 73 -19.02 17.26 7.52
N LEU A 74 -18.50 18.39 7.06
CA LEU A 74 -19.09 19.11 5.92
C LEU A 74 -18.83 18.36 4.62
N VAL A 75 -17.63 17.78 4.47
CA VAL A 75 -17.29 16.92 3.34
C VAL A 75 -18.14 15.66 3.35
N GLU A 76 -18.28 15.00 4.51
CA GLU A 76 -19.16 13.84 4.70
C GLU A 76 -20.61 14.15 4.30
N GLU A 77 -21.17 15.28 4.73
CA GLU A 77 -22.53 15.69 4.35
C GLU A 77 -22.67 15.91 2.84
N ALA A 78 -21.67 16.53 2.20
CA ALA A 78 -21.65 16.74 0.76
C ALA A 78 -21.59 15.41 -0.02
N MET A 79 -20.73 14.48 0.43
CA MET A 79 -20.67 13.12 -0.13
C MET A 79 -22.00 12.39 0.04
N ASN A 80 -22.62 12.49 1.22
CA ASN A 80 -23.88 11.82 1.53
C ASN A 80 -25.04 12.26 0.63
N LYS A 81 -25.05 13.51 0.16
CA LYS A 81 -26.04 13.96 -0.84
C LYS A 81 -25.92 13.18 -2.15
N ILE A 82 -24.70 13.05 -2.68
CA ILE A 82 -24.42 12.31 -3.91
C ILE A 82 -24.74 10.82 -3.72
N LEU A 83 -24.29 10.23 -2.62
CA LEU A 83 -24.49 8.80 -2.35
C LEU A 83 -25.97 8.46 -2.10
N THR A 84 -26.74 9.35 -1.47
CA THR A 84 -28.17 9.15 -1.26
C THR A 84 -28.92 9.20 -2.59
N GLU A 85 -28.61 10.17 -3.46
CA GLU A 85 -29.23 10.30 -4.77
C GLU A 85 -28.93 9.09 -5.67
N LYS A 86 -27.68 8.63 -5.69
CA LYS A 86 -27.24 7.59 -6.64
C LYS A 86 -27.57 6.17 -6.17
N ILE A 87 -27.42 5.89 -4.88
CA ILE A 87 -27.47 4.53 -4.34
C ILE A 87 -28.19 4.45 -2.99
N ASN A 88 -29.00 5.45 -2.61
CA ASN A 88 -29.70 5.56 -1.32
C ASN A 88 -28.84 5.22 -0.09
N THR A 89 -27.61 5.76 -0.08
CA THR A 89 -26.59 5.46 0.95
C THR A 89 -26.03 6.72 1.58
N THR A 90 -25.69 6.63 2.85
CA THR A 90 -24.81 7.58 3.54
C THR A 90 -23.54 6.87 3.98
N ILE A 91 -22.45 7.62 4.13
CA ILE A 91 -21.16 7.14 4.62
C ILE A 91 -20.77 7.93 5.87
N LYS A 92 -20.19 7.20 6.83
CA LYS A 92 -19.55 7.73 8.02
C LYS A 92 -18.04 7.52 7.90
N LEU A 93 -17.32 8.62 7.73
CA LEU A 93 -15.87 8.61 7.60
C LEU A 93 -15.23 8.52 9.00
N LYS A 94 -14.34 7.54 9.18
CA LYS A 94 -13.63 7.26 10.42
C LYS A 94 -12.12 7.43 10.18
N ALA A 95 -11.70 8.68 9.97
CA ALA A 95 -10.29 9.06 9.93
C ALA A 95 -9.67 8.88 11.32
N MET A 96 -8.57 8.13 11.41
CA MET A 96 -7.89 7.85 12.68
C MET A 96 -6.37 7.99 12.52
N ASP A 97 -5.66 8.29 13.60
CA ASP A 97 -4.20 8.22 13.58
C ASP A 97 -3.71 6.83 13.11
N TRP A 98 -2.58 6.80 12.38
CA TRP A 98 -2.01 5.59 11.80
C TRP A 98 -1.85 4.46 12.84
N GLY A 99 -1.26 4.75 14.00
CA GLY A 99 -1.05 3.75 15.04
C GLY A 99 -2.34 3.31 15.73
N ALA A 100 -3.29 4.24 15.88
CA ALA A 100 -4.59 3.96 16.48
C ALA A 100 -5.47 3.06 15.60
N LEU A 101 -5.41 3.25 14.28
CA LEU A 101 -6.25 2.52 13.35
C LEU A 101 -5.95 1.02 13.33
N GLU A 102 -4.68 0.62 13.22
CA GLU A 102 -4.33 -0.81 13.18
C GLU A 102 -4.78 -1.53 14.45
N GLN A 103 -4.59 -0.91 15.62
CA GLN A 103 -5.05 -1.47 16.88
C GLN A 103 -6.58 -1.61 16.90
N LYS A 104 -7.30 -0.56 16.49
CA LYS A 104 -8.77 -0.56 16.50
C LYS A 104 -9.35 -1.60 15.53
N VAL A 105 -8.87 -1.68 14.30
CA VAL A 105 -9.35 -2.65 13.29
C VAL A 105 -9.07 -4.09 13.71
N ASN A 106 -7.89 -4.36 14.30
CA ASN A 106 -7.58 -5.68 14.83
C ASN A 106 -8.54 -6.10 15.96
N VAL A 107 -8.84 -5.18 16.90
CA VAL A 107 -9.80 -5.43 17.99
C VAL A 107 -11.21 -5.65 17.43
N MET A 108 -11.68 -4.78 16.52
CA MET A 108 -13.00 -4.90 15.90
C MET A 108 -13.15 -6.24 15.18
N SER A 109 -12.14 -6.62 14.39
CA SER A 109 -12.17 -7.86 13.61
C SER A 109 -12.14 -9.10 14.51
N ALA A 110 -11.37 -9.08 15.60
CA ALA A 110 -11.33 -10.19 16.57
C ALA A 110 -12.63 -10.30 17.38
N ALA A 111 -13.30 -9.18 17.66
CA ALA A 111 -14.56 -9.14 18.41
C ALA A 111 -15.80 -9.36 17.54
N GLY A 112 -15.66 -9.35 16.21
CA GLY A 112 -16.79 -9.38 15.29
C GLY A 112 -17.63 -8.09 15.32
N GLU A 113 -17.04 -6.95 15.69
CA GLU A 113 -17.71 -5.65 15.61
C GLU A 113 -18.03 -5.32 14.14
N GLU A 114 -19.20 -4.73 13.91
CA GLU A 114 -19.66 -4.37 12.56
C GLU A 114 -18.94 -3.12 12.05
N TYR A 115 -18.37 -3.23 10.85
CA TYR A 115 -17.90 -2.11 10.03
C TYR A 115 -17.95 -2.51 8.56
N ASP A 116 -17.88 -1.56 7.63
CA ASP A 116 -18.08 -1.85 6.20
C ASP A 116 -16.79 -1.82 5.40
N LEU A 117 -16.07 -0.70 5.43
CA LEU A 117 -14.91 -0.45 4.58
C LEU A 117 -13.69 -0.12 5.44
N VAL A 118 -12.51 -0.57 5.00
CA VAL A 118 -11.25 -0.24 5.65
C VAL A 118 -10.09 -0.13 4.66
N PHE A 119 -9.21 0.85 4.87
CA PHE A 119 -7.94 0.93 4.16
C PHE A 119 -7.01 -0.22 4.57
N THR A 120 -6.35 -0.85 3.60
CA THR A 120 -5.42 -1.96 3.82
C THR A 120 -4.31 -1.99 2.76
N ALA A 121 -3.15 -2.48 3.15
CA ALA A 121 -1.99 -2.71 2.30
C ALA A 121 -1.08 -3.81 2.92
N PRO A 122 -0.06 -4.33 2.23
CA PRO A 122 0.93 -5.22 2.86
C PRO A 122 1.72 -4.54 4.00
N TRP A 123 1.98 -3.24 3.88
CA TRP A 123 2.79 -2.46 4.81
C TRP A 123 1.98 -1.84 5.96
N PHE A 124 0.64 -1.85 5.89
CA PHE A 124 -0.25 -1.28 6.90
C PHE A 124 -1.60 -1.98 6.95
N ASN A 125 -2.10 -2.29 8.15
CA ASN A 125 -3.31 -3.11 8.33
C ASN A 125 -3.25 -4.36 7.43
N ASN A 126 -2.17 -5.13 7.61
CA ASN A 126 -1.65 -6.11 6.65
C ASN A 126 -2.74 -6.90 5.90
N TYR A 127 -2.86 -6.64 4.61
CA TYR A 127 -3.87 -7.24 3.74
C TYR A 127 -3.87 -8.77 3.80
N PHE A 128 -2.72 -9.40 3.60
CA PHE A 128 -2.60 -10.86 3.52
C PHE A 128 -2.99 -11.56 4.83
N LEU A 129 -2.51 -11.02 5.95
CA LEU A 129 -2.82 -11.53 7.28
C LEU A 129 -4.31 -11.36 7.62
N ASN A 130 -4.95 -10.30 7.15
CA ASN A 130 -6.37 -10.11 7.38
C ASN A 130 -7.22 -11.02 6.49
N VAL A 131 -6.80 -11.26 5.24
CA VAL A 131 -7.44 -12.29 4.39
C VAL A 131 -7.27 -13.69 4.98
N SER A 132 -6.10 -14.07 5.49
CA SER A 132 -5.88 -15.40 6.09
C SER A 132 -6.76 -15.65 7.32
N LYS A 133 -7.11 -14.60 8.05
CA LYS A 133 -8.05 -14.62 9.19
C LYS A 133 -9.53 -14.59 8.79
N GLY A 134 -9.85 -14.43 7.51
CA GLY A 134 -11.21 -14.28 7.02
C GLY A 134 -11.85 -12.92 7.37
N ALA A 135 -11.05 -11.88 7.54
CA ALA A 135 -11.55 -10.55 7.94
C ALA A 135 -12.24 -9.78 6.79
N TYR A 136 -12.04 -10.19 5.53
CA TYR A 136 -12.56 -9.50 4.34
C TYR A 136 -13.43 -10.41 3.49
N VAL A 137 -14.42 -9.83 2.80
CA VAL A 137 -15.29 -10.56 1.85
C VAL A 137 -14.60 -10.76 0.51
N GLU A 138 -14.96 -11.83 -0.20
CA GLU A 138 -14.60 -12.01 -1.61
C GLU A 138 -15.30 -10.94 -2.47
N LEU A 139 -14.55 -10.32 -3.39
CA LEU A 139 -15.02 -9.22 -4.21
C LEU A 139 -15.32 -9.60 -5.67
N ASP A 140 -14.93 -10.79 -6.15
CA ASP A 140 -15.06 -11.16 -7.56
C ASP A 140 -16.49 -10.93 -8.13
N ASP A 141 -17.51 -11.50 -7.50
CA ASP A 141 -18.90 -11.34 -7.94
C ASP A 141 -19.44 -9.93 -7.65
N LEU A 142 -19.02 -9.32 -6.54
CA LEU A 142 -19.44 -7.97 -6.15
C LEU A 142 -18.94 -6.92 -7.14
N LEU A 143 -17.69 -7.03 -7.59
CA LEU A 143 -17.11 -6.13 -8.58
C LEU A 143 -17.83 -6.28 -9.93
N LEU A 144 -18.05 -7.51 -10.39
CA LEU A 144 -18.72 -7.72 -11.67
C LEU A 144 -20.18 -7.23 -11.68
N LYS A 145 -20.89 -7.38 -10.55
CA LYS A 145 -22.31 -7.02 -10.45
C LYS A 145 -22.55 -5.56 -10.07
N TYR A 146 -21.76 -5.03 -9.13
CA TYR A 146 -22.01 -3.74 -8.49
C TYR A 146 -20.93 -2.69 -8.74
N ALA A 147 -19.76 -3.09 -9.26
CA ALA A 147 -18.69 -2.16 -9.63
C ALA A 147 -17.99 -2.49 -10.99
N PRO A 148 -18.77 -2.68 -12.08
CA PRO A 148 -18.23 -3.13 -13.36
C PRO A 148 -17.33 -2.09 -14.03
N THR A 149 -17.57 -0.80 -13.83
CA THR A 149 -16.76 0.26 -14.43
C THR A 149 -15.40 0.34 -13.72
N LEU A 150 -15.40 0.27 -12.38
CA LEU A 150 -14.18 0.10 -11.60
C LEU A 150 -13.39 -1.12 -12.07
N TYR A 151 -14.03 -2.29 -12.14
CA TYR A 151 -13.34 -3.52 -12.50
C TYR A 151 -12.69 -3.45 -13.88
N SER A 152 -13.40 -2.90 -14.87
CA SER A 152 -12.90 -2.74 -16.26
C SER A 152 -11.93 -1.57 -16.46
N SER A 153 -11.89 -0.59 -15.54
CA SER A 153 -10.95 0.53 -15.62
C SER A 153 -9.50 0.15 -15.31
N ILE A 154 -9.29 -0.98 -14.63
CA ILE A 154 -7.98 -1.51 -14.26
C ILE A 154 -7.68 -2.73 -15.15
N PRO A 155 -6.48 -2.83 -15.77
CA PRO A 155 -6.14 -3.99 -16.58
C PRO A 155 -6.25 -5.30 -15.79
N ALA A 156 -6.76 -6.35 -16.44
CA ALA A 156 -7.09 -7.62 -15.77
C ALA A 156 -5.87 -8.27 -15.08
N GLU A 157 -4.68 -8.12 -15.67
CA GLU A 157 -3.42 -8.60 -15.12
C GLU A 157 -3.03 -7.93 -13.81
N ILE A 158 -3.42 -6.68 -13.60
CA ILE A 158 -3.14 -5.91 -12.38
C ILE A 158 -3.98 -6.46 -11.22
N TRP A 159 -5.23 -6.87 -11.48
CA TRP A 159 -6.06 -7.54 -10.47
C TRP A 159 -5.45 -8.84 -9.95
N ASN A 160 -4.51 -9.48 -10.66
CA ASN A 160 -3.85 -10.67 -10.12
C ASN A 160 -3.07 -10.37 -8.83
N ALA A 161 -2.56 -9.15 -8.67
CA ALA A 161 -1.83 -8.74 -7.47
C ALA A 161 -2.69 -8.84 -6.20
N THR A 162 -4.00 -8.63 -6.30
CA THR A 162 -4.90 -8.68 -5.13
C THR A 162 -5.33 -10.10 -4.78
N ARG A 163 -5.07 -11.10 -5.64
CA ARG A 163 -5.65 -12.44 -5.49
C ARG A 163 -4.98 -13.27 -4.41
N VAL A 164 -5.71 -13.63 -3.36
CA VAL A 164 -5.29 -14.62 -2.37
C VAL A 164 -6.10 -15.89 -2.60
N ASN A 165 -5.45 -17.04 -2.76
CA ASN A 165 -6.11 -18.31 -3.11
C ASN A 165 -7.05 -18.19 -4.32
N GLY A 166 -6.67 -17.38 -5.31
CA GLY A 166 -7.43 -17.18 -6.55
C GLY A 166 -8.60 -16.21 -6.43
N LYS A 167 -8.81 -15.53 -5.29
CA LYS A 167 -9.95 -14.61 -5.05
C LYS A 167 -9.49 -13.20 -4.69
N ILE A 168 -10.25 -12.19 -5.10
CA ILE A 168 -10.00 -10.77 -4.79
C ILE A 168 -10.64 -10.44 -3.42
N TYR A 169 -9.90 -9.80 -2.52
CA TYR A 169 -10.43 -9.35 -1.21
C TYR A 169 -10.26 -7.84 -0.95
N GLY A 170 -9.60 -7.13 -1.86
CA GLY A 170 -9.38 -5.68 -1.78
C GLY A 170 -9.55 -5.02 -3.14
N SER A 171 -10.24 -3.89 -3.17
CA SER A 171 -10.31 -3.00 -4.32
C SER A 171 -9.04 -2.16 -4.36
N ILE A 172 -8.36 -2.16 -5.51
CA ILE A 172 -7.15 -1.36 -5.74
C ILE A 172 -7.54 0.11 -5.78
N ASN A 173 -6.87 0.95 -4.98
CA ASN A 173 -6.92 2.38 -5.20
C ASN A 173 -5.95 2.70 -6.36
N TYR A 174 -6.47 2.81 -7.58
CA TYR A 174 -5.64 2.80 -8.79
C TYR A 174 -4.89 4.12 -8.96
N GLN A 175 -3.57 4.00 -9.10
CA GLN A 175 -2.62 5.12 -9.23
C GLN A 175 -1.39 4.64 -10.00
N ILE A 176 -0.23 5.25 -9.78
CA ILE A 176 1.03 4.69 -10.29
C ILE A 176 1.31 3.32 -9.67
N VAL A 177 1.40 2.29 -10.52
CA VAL A 177 1.77 0.91 -10.13
C VAL A 177 3.12 0.48 -10.71
N ALA A 178 3.57 1.17 -11.75
CA ALA A 178 4.88 1.03 -12.36
C ALA A 178 5.83 2.09 -11.82
N MET A 179 6.72 1.73 -10.90
CA MET A 179 7.51 2.72 -10.16
C MET A 179 9.00 2.59 -10.42
N PRO A 180 9.62 3.56 -11.13
CA PRO A 180 11.07 3.71 -11.11
C PRO A 180 11.53 4.41 -9.83
N PHE A 181 12.75 4.14 -9.40
CA PHE A 181 13.40 4.78 -8.26
C PHE A 181 14.58 5.62 -8.71
N GLY A 182 14.86 6.68 -7.97
CA GLY A 182 16.07 7.45 -8.09
C GLY A 182 16.09 8.59 -7.10
N PHE A 183 16.30 9.81 -7.57
CA PHE A 183 16.42 10.98 -6.69
C PHE A 183 15.75 12.22 -7.28
N ASP A 184 15.53 13.19 -6.40
CA ASP A 184 15.22 14.57 -6.76
C ASP A 184 16.21 15.52 -6.07
N VAL A 185 16.94 16.32 -6.84
CA VAL A 185 17.91 17.30 -6.33
C VAL A 185 17.32 18.70 -6.43
N ARG A 186 17.49 19.52 -5.38
CA ARG A 186 17.21 20.95 -5.39
C ARG A 186 17.89 21.65 -6.57
N LYS A 187 17.09 22.16 -7.49
CA LYS A 187 17.51 22.79 -8.74
C LYS A 187 18.47 23.96 -8.53
N ASP A 188 18.18 24.82 -7.56
CA ASP A 188 19.04 25.98 -7.26
C ASP A 188 20.47 25.58 -6.86
N LEU A 189 20.60 24.48 -6.11
CA LEU A 189 21.89 23.95 -5.71
C LEU A 189 22.57 23.18 -6.84
N ALA A 190 21.82 22.37 -7.60
CA ALA A 190 22.33 21.68 -8.77
C ALA A 190 22.91 22.66 -9.79
N ASP A 191 22.20 23.75 -10.09
CA ASP A 191 22.64 24.80 -11.01
C ASP A 191 23.89 25.53 -10.48
N LYS A 192 23.85 25.95 -9.20
CA LYS A 192 24.98 26.64 -8.54
C LYS A 192 26.26 25.82 -8.59
N TYR A 193 26.16 24.52 -8.36
CA TYR A 193 27.30 23.60 -8.30
C TYR A 193 27.58 22.84 -9.60
N GLN A 194 26.81 23.13 -10.65
CA GLN A 194 26.92 22.56 -11.99
C GLN A 194 26.88 21.03 -11.97
N LEU A 195 25.88 20.46 -11.28
CA LEU A 195 25.64 19.03 -11.28
C LEU A 195 25.12 18.59 -12.65
N ASP A 196 25.85 17.70 -13.32
CA ASP A 196 25.37 17.01 -14.51
C ASP A 196 24.46 15.85 -14.10
N ILE A 197 23.15 16.10 -14.10
CA ILE A 197 22.11 15.13 -13.72
C ILE A 197 22.14 13.89 -14.63
N ASP A 198 22.55 14.04 -15.89
CA ASP A 198 22.58 12.92 -16.84
C ASP A 198 23.80 12.02 -16.67
N ALA A 199 24.86 12.51 -16.04
CA ALA A 199 26.02 11.71 -15.67
C ALA A 199 25.76 10.81 -14.44
N VAL A 200 24.77 11.13 -13.59
CA VAL A 200 24.46 10.34 -12.39
C VAL A 200 23.78 9.01 -12.77
N LYS A 201 24.39 7.89 -12.39
CA LYS A 201 23.87 6.52 -12.64
C LYS A 201 23.60 5.72 -11.36
N LYS A 202 24.13 6.18 -10.23
CA LYS A 202 23.94 5.61 -8.90
C LYS A 202 24.12 6.70 -7.85
N TYR A 203 23.64 6.47 -6.64
CA TYR A 203 23.73 7.47 -5.56
C TYR A 203 25.16 7.93 -5.25
N GLU A 204 26.17 7.07 -5.37
CA GLU A 204 27.57 7.44 -5.14
C GLU A 204 28.08 8.54 -6.10
N ASP A 205 27.49 8.66 -7.29
CA ASP A 205 27.89 9.71 -8.26
C ASP A 205 27.47 11.12 -7.78
N LEU A 206 26.61 11.22 -6.76
CA LEU A 206 26.21 12.47 -6.12
C LEU A 206 27.20 12.94 -5.02
N GLU A 207 28.14 12.10 -4.57
CA GLU A 207 29.07 12.45 -3.49
C GLU A 207 29.86 13.76 -3.76
N PRO A 208 30.39 14.03 -4.98
CA PRO A 208 31.07 15.29 -5.27
C PRO A 208 30.16 16.52 -5.16
N PHE A 209 28.86 16.36 -5.45
CA PHE A 209 27.87 17.41 -5.24
C PHE A 209 27.60 17.60 -3.74
N PHE A 210 27.51 16.52 -2.98
CA PHE A 210 27.31 16.58 -1.52
C PHE A 210 28.46 17.27 -0.80
N ASP A 211 29.72 17.05 -1.22
CA ASP A 211 30.88 17.76 -0.70
C ASP A 211 30.76 19.28 -0.89
N LYS A 212 30.29 19.73 -2.06
CA LYS A 212 30.08 21.15 -2.36
C LYS A 212 28.95 21.75 -1.52
N VAL A 213 27.82 21.05 -1.40
CA VAL A 213 26.69 21.48 -0.55
C VAL A 213 27.14 21.63 0.90
N LEU A 214 27.85 20.63 1.43
CA LEU A 214 28.32 20.66 2.82
C LEU A 214 29.30 21.81 3.10
N ALA A 215 30.18 22.13 2.14
CA ALA A 215 31.13 23.22 2.26
C ALA A 215 30.48 24.62 2.10
N GLY A 216 29.45 24.73 1.26
CA GLY A 216 28.90 26.01 0.82
C GLY A 216 27.54 26.42 1.39
N GLU A 217 26.70 25.46 1.80
CA GLU A 217 25.31 25.71 2.20
C GLU A 217 25.09 25.48 3.70
N LYS A 218 25.17 26.56 4.48
CA LYS A 218 24.89 26.49 5.92
C LYS A 218 23.43 26.13 6.17
N GLY A 219 23.20 25.09 6.98
CA GLY A 219 21.84 24.67 7.38
C GLY A 219 21.13 23.78 6.36
N VAL A 220 21.80 23.42 5.26
CA VAL A 220 21.31 22.43 4.30
C VAL A 220 22.11 21.15 4.46
N THR A 221 21.40 20.04 4.63
CA THR A 221 21.98 18.70 4.68
C THR A 221 22.03 18.13 3.26
N PRO A 222 23.14 17.54 2.80
CA PRO A 222 23.23 17.06 1.42
C PRO A 222 22.18 16.03 0.99
N SER A 223 21.87 15.05 1.85
CA SER A 223 20.95 13.95 1.56
C SER A 223 20.15 13.53 2.80
N ILE A 224 19.02 12.87 2.58
CA ILE A 224 18.38 12.01 3.58
C ILE A 224 19.20 10.70 3.78
N PRO A 225 18.98 9.96 4.89
CA PRO A 225 19.59 8.64 5.11
C PRO A 225 19.16 7.60 4.07
N LEU A 226 19.99 6.57 3.91
CA LEU A 226 19.70 5.41 3.08
C LEU A 226 18.60 4.54 3.70
N ASP A 227 17.75 3.94 2.87
CA ASP A 227 16.77 2.91 3.25
C ASP A 227 16.74 1.79 2.21
N PHE A 228 17.46 0.70 2.47
CA PHE A 228 17.56 -0.46 1.60
C PHE A 228 16.19 -1.12 1.35
N LYS A 229 15.30 -1.07 2.33
CA LYS A 229 14.00 -1.77 2.29
C LYS A 229 12.99 -1.00 1.43
N ALA A 230 13.15 0.30 1.28
CA ALA A 230 12.21 1.14 0.54
C ALA A 230 12.27 0.94 -0.99
N GLU A 231 13.41 0.49 -1.52
CA GLU A 231 13.72 0.47 -2.95
C GLU A 231 14.26 -0.88 -3.48
N PRO A 232 13.55 -2.01 -3.27
CA PRO A 232 13.99 -3.33 -3.76
C PRO A 232 14.38 -3.34 -5.26
N VAL A 233 13.63 -2.58 -6.08
CA VAL A 233 13.87 -2.46 -7.53
C VAL A 233 15.21 -1.77 -7.84
N TYR A 234 15.67 -0.83 -7.01
CA TYR A 234 16.99 -0.21 -7.14
C TYR A 234 18.12 -1.23 -6.96
N HIS A 235 17.87 -2.27 -6.16
CA HIS A 235 18.80 -3.38 -5.95
C HIS A 235 18.60 -4.55 -6.93
N GLY A 236 17.73 -4.39 -7.94
CA GLY A 236 17.40 -5.46 -8.91
C GLY A 236 16.65 -6.63 -8.28
N MET A 237 15.91 -6.37 -7.19
CA MET A 237 15.15 -7.36 -6.44
C MET A 237 13.67 -7.01 -6.40
N ASP A 238 12.85 -8.01 -6.11
CA ASP A 238 11.43 -7.84 -5.78
C ASP A 238 11.10 -8.61 -4.51
N GLU A 239 10.14 -8.08 -3.77
CA GLU A 239 9.79 -8.53 -2.43
C GLU A 239 8.77 -9.65 -2.47
N ILE A 240 8.82 -10.51 -1.47
CA ILE A 240 7.86 -11.60 -1.31
C ILE A 240 7.17 -11.45 0.05
N GLY A 241 5.87 -11.15 0.04
CA GLY A 241 5.09 -10.88 1.26
C GLY A 241 5.27 -9.44 1.74
N GLU A 242 5.26 -9.21 3.06
CA GLU A 242 5.44 -7.86 3.61
C GLU A 242 6.88 -7.33 3.44
N THR A 243 7.03 -6.02 3.29
CA THR A 243 8.31 -5.31 3.04
C THR A 243 9.41 -5.62 4.06
N ARG A 244 9.06 -5.84 5.33
CA ARG A 244 10.03 -6.15 6.40
C ARG A 244 10.47 -7.61 6.42
N SER A 245 9.83 -8.48 5.64
CA SER A 245 10.07 -9.92 5.66
C SER A 245 11.37 -10.29 4.92
N PRO A 246 12.31 -11.03 5.54
CA PRO A 246 13.44 -11.61 4.81
C PRO A 246 12.99 -12.60 3.73
N GLY A 247 13.77 -12.75 2.66
CA GLY A 247 13.46 -13.68 1.58
C GLY A 247 12.86 -12.96 0.37
N TRP A 248 13.69 -12.20 -0.33
CA TRP A 248 13.37 -11.58 -1.63
C TRP A 248 13.85 -12.48 -2.77
N TYR A 249 13.68 -12.05 -4.01
CA TYR A 249 14.31 -12.71 -5.16
C TYR A 249 14.89 -11.69 -6.14
N ARG A 250 15.75 -12.15 -7.05
CA ARG A 250 16.33 -11.34 -8.12
C ARG A 250 15.37 -11.28 -9.30
N ILE A 251 15.03 -10.09 -9.78
CA ILE A 251 14.03 -9.92 -10.86
C ILE A 251 14.46 -10.61 -12.16
N ASP A 252 15.77 -10.69 -12.42
CA ASP A 252 16.36 -11.34 -13.58
C ASP A 252 16.56 -12.87 -13.42
N ASP A 253 16.24 -13.43 -12.24
CA ASP A 253 16.26 -14.88 -12.03
C ASP A 253 14.92 -15.50 -12.44
N PRO A 254 14.88 -16.25 -13.57
CA PRO A 254 13.64 -16.85 -14.05
C PRO A 254 13.13 -17.99 -13.15
N THR A 255 13.95 -18.48 -12.22
CA THR A 255 13.56 -19.50 -11.23
C THR A 255 12.95 -18.88 -9.97
N ALA A 256 12.99 -17.55 -9.85
CA ALA A 256 12.51 -16.81 -8.70
C ALA A 256 13.06 -17.36 -7.37
N LYS A 257 14.36 -17.67 -7.34
CA LYS A 257 14.99 -18.25 -6.17
C LYS A 257 14.97 -17.27 -5.00
N VAL A 258 14.42 -17.70 -3.88
CA VAL A 258 14.37 -16.93 -2.64
C VAL A 258 15.77 -16.79 -2.05
N ILE A 259 16.16 -15.56 -1.74
CA ILE A 259 17.45 -15.18 -1.17
C ILE A 259 17.27 -14.33 0.09
N ASN A 260 18.22 -14.45 1.02
CA ASN A 260 18.34 -13.48 2.10
C ASN A 260 18.96 -12.19 1.55
N GLN A 261 18.14 -11.17 1.32
CA GLN A 261 18.57 -9.86 0.81
C GLN A 261 19.63 -9.20 1.70
N TYR A 262 19.63 -9.49 3.01
CA TYR A 262 20.59 -8.92 3.96
C TYR A 262 21.96 -9.60 3.92
N ALA A 263 22.10 -10.75 3.25
CA ALA A 263 23.40 -11.40 3.04
C ALA A 263 24.04 -11.03 1.69
N THR A 264 23.41 -10.15 0.91
CA THR A 264 23.81 -9.83 -0.46
C THR A 264 24.93 -8.78 -0.51
N PRO A 265 25.68 -8.70 -1.64
CA PRO A 265 26.62 -7.61 -1.88
C PRO A 265 25.97 -6.22 -1.85
N GLU A 266 24.72 -6.08 -2.29
CA GLU A 266 24.00 -4.80 -2.34
C GLU A 266 23.73 -4.26 -0.94
N PHE A 267 23.32 -5.12 0.00
CA PHE A 267 23.11 -4.70 1.38
C PHE A 267 24.43 -4.31 2.05
N LYS A 268 25.50 -5.07 1.82
CA LYS A 268 26.85 -4.72 2.31
C LYS A 268 27.33 -3.39 1.75
N ASN A 269 27.17 -3.16 0.44
CA ASN A 269 27.51 -1.87 -0.18
C ASN A 269 26.70 -0.72 0.42
N THR A 270 25.41 -0.94 0.70
CA THR A 270 24.55 0.05 1.34
C THR A 270 25.04 0.40 2.74
N MET A 271 25.44 -0.58 3.55
CA MET A 271 26.03 -0.34 4.87
C MET A 271 27.36 0.43 4.77
N GLU A 272 28.23 0.04 3.85
CA GLU A 272 29.51 0.73 3.63
C GLU A 272 29.30 2.17 3.18
N MET A 273 28.36 2.39 2.26
CA MET A 273 27.95 3.73 1.82
C MET A 273 27.37 4.54 2.99
N GLY A 274 26.50 3.94 3.81
CA GLY A 274 25.97 4.55 5.02
C GLY A 274 27.04 5.01 5.99
N ARG A 275 28.04 4.17 6.28
CA ARG A 275 29.19 4.54 7.12
C ARG A 275 29.96 5.71 6.53
N ARG A 276 30.33 5.64 5.24
CA ARG A 276 31.05 6.72 4.55
C ARG A 276 30.29 8.03 4.58
N TRP A 277 29.00 8.01 4.23
CA TRP A 277 28.14 9.18 4.17
C TRP A 277 27.91 9.79 5.56
N ARG A 278 27.79 8.95 6.59
CA ARG A 278 27.69 9.40 7.99
C ARG A 278 28.99 10.04 8.49
N GLU A 279 30.14 9.48 8.13
CA GLU A 279 31.46 10.02 8.49
C GLU A 279 31.71 11.38 7.82
N LYS A 280 31.38 11.48 6.53
CA LYS A 280 31.47 12.74 5.77
C LYS A 280 30.40 13.76 6.17
N GLY A 281 29.30 13.34 6.79
CA GLY A 281 28.22 14.22 7.24
C GLY A 281 27.21 14.58 6.14
N TYR A 282 27.03 13.71 5.14
CA TYR A 282 26.05 13.90 4.07
C TYR A 282 24.60 13.78 4.54
N PHE A 283 24.36 13.09 5.65
CA PHE A 283 23.11 13.12 6.39
C PHE A 283 23.37 13.32 7.89
N ARG A 284 22.33 13.74 8.62
CA ARG A 284 22.41 14.01 10.06
C ARG A 284 22.67 12.71 10.83
N LYS A 285 23.62 12.72 11.77
CA LYS A 285 24.04 11.53 12.51
C LYS A 285 22.94 10.88 13.39
N ASP A 286 21.90 11.65 13.70
CA ASP A 286 20.72 11.27 14.49
C ASP A 286 19.43 11.26 13.64
N ALA A 287 19.53 11.37 12.30
CA ALA A 287 18.39 11.17 11.41
C ALA A 287 18.07 9.68 11.25
N ILE A 288 17.39 9.12 12.25
CA ILE A 288 16.67 7.86 12.13
C ILE A 288 15.20 8.16 12.43
N GLY A 289 14.31 7.83 11.50
CA GLY A 289 12.86 8.06 11.65
C GLY A 289 12.30 9.14 10.73
N ASP A 290 11.18 9.76 11.15
CA ASP A 290 10.41 10.70 10.33
C ASP A 290 11.14 12.03 10.07
N LEU A 291 11.33 12.37 8.79
CA LEU A 291 11.98 13.59 8.32
C LEU A 291 10.99 14.60 7.71
N THR A 292 9.69 14.34 7.77
CA THR A 292 8.64 15.11 7.06
C THR A 292 8.71 16.61 7.35
N ALA A 293 8.87 17.02 8.61
CA ALA A 293 8.95 18.44 8.96
C ALA A 293 10.21 19.13 8.40
N GLU A 294 11.33 18.41 8.34
CA GLU A 294 12.59 18.92 7.81
C GLU A 294 12.56 19.02 6.27
N LEU A 295 11.94 18.04 5.62
CA LEU A 295 11.66 18.02 4.18
C LEU A 295 10.80 19.23 3.78
N LYS A 296 9.68 19.45 4.49
CA LYS A 296 8.81 20.63 4.30
C LYS A 296 9.54 21.95 4.51
N ALA A 297 10.54 21.96 5.39
CA ALA A 297 11.36 23.14 5.65
C ALA A 297 12.52 23.32 4.63
N GLY A 298 12.61 22.48 3.60
CA GLY A 298 13.63 22.58 2.55
C GLY A 298 15.06 22.33 3.03
N LYS A 299 15.23 21.56 4.11
CA LYS A 299 16.54 21.35 4.77
C LYS A 299 17.48 20.38 4.04
N PHE A 300 17.00 19.69 3.01
CA PHE A 300 17.80 18.72 2.26
C PHE A 300 18.07 19.21 0.85
N ALA A 301 19.29 18.98 0.36
CA ALA A 301 19.63 19.26 -1.04
C ALA A 301 19.13 18.17 -1.98
N THR A 302 19.01 16.93 -1.49
CA THR A 302 18.64 15.76 -2.30
C THR A 302 17.70 14.85 -1.55
N LEU A 303 16.65 14.42 -2.24
CA LEU A 303 15.76 13.34 -1.85
C LEU A 303 16.17 12.10 -2.65
N ILE A 304 16.88 11.17 -2.01
CA ILE A 304 17.09 9.83 -2.58
C ILE A 304 15.87 8.95 -2.29
N HIS A 305 15.82 7.74 -2.85
CA HIS A 305 14.64 6.85 -2.78
C HIS A 305 13.38 7.45 -3.41
N TRP A 306 13.56 8.48 -4.23
CA TRP A 306 12.45 9.22 -4.78
C TRP A 306 11.74 8.37 -5.84
N PRO A 307 10.43 8.11 -5.71
CA PRO A 307 9.67 7.38 -6.70
C PRO A 307 9.49 8.29 -7.91
N ALA A 308 10.16 7.96 -9.01
CA ALA A 308 10.26 8.83 -10.18
C ALA A 308 9.02 8.84 -11.07
N LYS A 309 7.90 9.23 -10.46
CA LYS A 309 6.59 9.30 -11.11
C LYS A 309 6.51 10.52 -12.03
N PRO A 310 5.83 10.41 -13.19
CA PRO A 310 5.55 11.57 -14.02
C PRO A 310 4.85 12.67 -13.21
N GLY A 311 5.45 13.86 -13.13
CA GLY A 311 4.88 14.99 -12.42
C GLY A 311 5.13 15.06 -10.92
N GLY A 312 5.83 14.07 -10.35
CA GLY A 312 6.10 14.05 -8.92
C GLY A 312 6.91 15.26 -8.46
N GLU A 313 7.72 15.86 -9.32
CA GLU A 313 8.49 17.08 -9.05
C GLU A 313 7.59 18.27 -8.69
N PHE A 314 6.37 18.35 -9.25
CA PHE A 314 5.41 19.40 -8.91
C PHE A 314 4.74 19.14 -7.56
N ASP A 315 4.51 17.86 -7.23
CA ASP A 315 4.05 17.47 -5.90
C ASP A 315 5.10 17.77 -4.84
N GLU A 316 6.37 17.43 -5.11
CA GLU A 316 7.48 17.73 -4.20
C GLU A 316 7.72 19.22 -4.07
N LYS A 317 7.58 20.01 -5.14
CA LYS A 317 7.59 21.46 -5.04
C LYS A 317 6.52 21.99 -4.10
N THR A 318 5.30 21.47 -4.23
CA THR A 318 4.16 21.87 -3.38
C THR A 318 4.36 21.44 -1.92
N LYS A 319 4.96 20.26 -1.69
CA LYS A 319 5.17 19.69 -0.35
C LYS A 319 6.40 20.28 0.36
N ASN A 320 7.51 20.40 -0.34
CA ASN A 320 8.84 20.68 0.22
C ASN A 320 9.37 22.08 -0.12
N ASN A 321 8.60 22.86 -0.87
CA ASN A 321 8.90 24.25 -1.20
C ASN A 321 10.25 24.45 -1.91
N PHE A 322 10.61 23.53 -2.83
CA PHE A 322 11.77 23.68 -3.71
C PHE A 322 11.48 23.16 -5.12
N ASP A 323 12.11 23.75 -6.13
CA ASP A 323 12.11 23.22 -7.49
C ASP A 323 13.13 22.09 -7.62
N GLY A 324 12.71 20.95 -8.16
CA GLY A 324 13.52 19.73 -8.26
C GLY A 324 14.06 19.43 -9.66
N TYR A 325 15.17 18.71 -9.71
CA TYR A 325 15.63 17.94 -10.87
C TYR A 325 15.47 16.44 -10.60
N PRO A 326 14.33 15.84 -10.99
CA PRO A 326 14.11 14.42 -10.81
C PRO A 326 14.94 13.58 -11.77
N LYS A 327 15.45 12.44 -11.30
CA LYS A 327 16.13 11.44 -12.13
C LYS A 327 15.80 10.03 -11.66
N ALA A 328 15.23 9.24 -12.57
CA ALA A 328 15.13 7.80 -12.41
C ALA A 328 16.49 7.13 -12.63
N LEU A 329 16.86 6.21 -11.73
CA LEU A 329 18.04 5.35 -11.80
C LEU A 329 17.68 3.89 -12.15
N THR A 330 16.40 3.53 -12.03
CA THR A 330 15.90 2.18 -12.35
C THR A 330 14.89 2.21 -13.51
N PRO A 331 14.70 1.09 -14.22
CA PRO A 331 13.50 0.94 -15.04
C PRO A 331 12.24 0.97 -14.17
N ALA A 332 11.10 1.28 -14.79
CA ALA A 332 9.80 1.14 -14.15
C ALA A 332 9.39 -0.34 -14.13
N LEU A 333 9.00 -0.83 -12.96
CA LEU A 333 8.58 -2.21 -12.73
C LEU A 333 7.24 -2.24 -12.01
N VAL A 334 6.35 -3.12 -12.48
CA VAL A 334 5.10 -3.46 -11.79
C VAL A 334 5.34 -4.72 -10.96
N THR A 335 5.18 -4.61 -9.64
CA THR A 335 5.26 -5.74 -8.71
C THR A 335 3.97 -5.90 -7.94
N THR A 336 3.76 -7.07 -7.34
CA THR A 336 2.58 -7.32 -6.50
C THR A 336 2.43 -6.23 -5.43
N ASN A 337 3.48 -5.99 -4.63
CA ASN A 337 3.46 -5.01 -3.54
C ASN A 337 3.21 -3.57 -4.02
N ARG A 338 3.62 -3.20 -5.24
CA ARG A 338 3.35 -1.86 -5.78
C ARG A 338 1.88 -1.70 -6.18
N VAL A 339 1.31 -2.70 -6.84
CA VAL A 339 -0.12 -2.70 -7.21
C VAL A 339 -1.02 -2.63 -5.98
N ILE A 340 -0.72 -3.40 -4.94
CA ILE A 340 -1.55 -3.48 -3.73
C ILE A 340 -1.08 -2.55 -2.61
N SER A 341 -0.19 -1.60 -2.92
CA SER A 341 0.33 -0.63 -1.95
C SER A 341 -0.78 0.20 -1.30
N THR A 342 -1.95 0.27 -1.94
CA THR A 342 -3.15 0.93 -1.44
C THR A 342 -4.40 0.19 -1.89
N MET A 343 -5.18 -0.30 -0.93
CA MET A 343 -6.47 -0.92 -1.21
C MET A 343 -7.53 -0.49 -0.22
N THR A 344 -8.78 -0.66 -0.63
CA THR A 344 -9.94 -0.63 0.26
C THR A 344 -10.58 -2.01 0.27
N ALA A 345 -10.66 -2.62 1.46
CA ALA A 345 -11.33 -3.91 1.67
C ALA A 345 -12.74 -3.71 2.26
N ILE A 346 -13.62 -4.66 1.99
CA ILE A 346 -14.94 -4.75 2.64
C ILE A 346 -14.84 -5.79 3.76
N SER A 347 -15.25 -5.42 4.97
CA SER A 347 -15.23 -6.29 6.15
C SER A 347 -16.15 -7.49 5.98
N ALA A 348 -15.72 -8.67 6.43
CA ALA A 348 -16.56 -9.84 6.57
C ALA A 348 -17.71 -9.65 7.60
N SER A 349 -17.61 -8.66 8.50
CA SER A 349 -18.68 -8.31 9.43
C SER A 349 -19.73 -7.34 8.84
N SER A 350 -19.49 -6.78 7.65
CA SER A 350 -20.44 -5.86 7.00
C SER A 350 -21.78 -6.55 6.75
N LYS A 351 -22.86 -5.85 7.07
CA LYS A 351 -24.23 -6.28 6.71
C LYS A 351 -24.64 -5.82 5.32
N ASN A 352 -23.83 -4.99 4.66
CA ASN A 352 -24.17 -4.33 3.40
C ASN A 352 -23.04 -4.43 2.35
N PRO A 353 -22.46 -5.62 2.08
CA PRO A 353 -21.32 -5.74 1.16
C PRO A 353 -21.65 -5.31 -0.27
N GLU A 354 -22.89 -5.52 -0.73
CA GLU A 354 -23.35 -5.05 -2.04
C GLU A 354 -23.35 -3.53 -2.13
N ARG A 355 -23.80 -2.84 -1.06
CA ARG A 355 -23.81 -1.38 -1.03
C ARG A 355 -22.41 -0.79 -0.88
N ALA A 356 -21.54 -1.46 -0.12
CA ALA A 356 -20.13 -1.10 -0.06
C ALA A 356 -19.45 -1.25 -1.43
N ALA A 357 -19.78 -2.29 -2.21
CA ALA A 357 -19.28 -2.43 -3.58
C ALA A 357 -19.79 -1.33 -4.52
N MET A 358 -21.07 -0.92 -4.41
CA MET A 358 -21.59 0.24 -5.14
C MET A 358 -20.88 1.56 -4.74
N PHE A 359 -20.52 1.72 -3.47
CA PHE A 359 -19.68 2.85 -3.05
C PHE A 359 -18.29 2.80 -3.69
N LEU A 360 -17.66 1.60 -3.75
CA LEU A 360 -16.37 1.42 -4.41
C LEU A 360 -16.45 1.77 -5.91
N GLU A 361 -17.53 1.41 -6.61
CA GLU A 361 -17.78 1.86 -7.98
C GLU A 361 -17.73 3.40 -8.07
N LEU A 362 -18.54 4.08 -7.24
CA LEU A 362 -18.68 5.53 -7.31
C LEU A 362 -17.39 6.26 -6.94
N ILE A 363 -16.69 5.88 -5.86
CA ILE A 363 -15.46 6.57 -5.47
C ILE A 363 -14.33 6.40 -6.50
N ASN A 364 -14.39 5.37 -7.33
CA ASN A 364 -13.43 5.12 -8.39
C ASN A 364 -13.81 5.70 -9.77
N THR A 365 -15.06 6.14 -9.96
CA THR A 365 -15.58 6.51 -11.29
C THR A 365 -16.22 7.90 -11.33
N ASP A 366 -16.73 8.37 -10.20
CA ASP A 366 -17.34 9.69 -10.05
C ASP A 366 -16.29 10.70 -9.57
N LYS A 367 -15.92 11.62 -10.46
CA LYS A 367 -14.90 12.64 -10.18
C LYS A 367 -15.32 13.61 -9.08
N ASP A 368 -16.61 13.93 -8.96
CA ASP A 368 -17.08 14.86 -7.93
C ASP A 368 -17.01 14.21 -6.56
N LEU A 369 -17.46 12.96 -6.44
CA LEU A 369 -17.35 12.20 -5.20
C LEU A 369 -15.88 11.99 -4.79
N TYR A 370 -15.02 11.63 -5.73
CA TYR A 370 -13.59 11.46 -5.49
C TYR A 370 -12.95 12.76 -4.97
N ASN A 371 -13.18 13.88 -5.66
CA ASN A 371 -12.58 15.16 -5.30
C ASN A 371 -13.20 15.78 -4.05
N LEU A 372 -14.46 15.47 -3.69
CA LEU A 372 -15.00 15.85 -2.38
C LEU A 372 -14.17 15.23 -1.25
N LEU A 373 -13.90 13.92 -1.32
CA LEU A 373 -13.10 13.24 -0.30
C LEU A 373 -11.63 13.71 -0.30
N CYS A 374 -11.05 14.00 -1.46
CA CYS A 374 -9.63 14.34 -1.55
C CYS A 374 -9.34 15.82 -1.28
N ASN A 375 -10.21 16.72 -1.76
CA ASN A 375 -9.96 18.16 -1.82
C ASN A 375 -11.02 18.99 -1.07
N GLY A 376 -12.16 18.40 -0.69
CA GLY A 376 -13.22 19.09 0.02
C GLY A 376 -14.19 19.83 -0.92
N ILE A 377 -14.71 20.99 -0.51
CA ILE A 377 -15.82 21.69 -1.17
C ILE A 377 -15.28 22.91 -1.93
N GLU A 378 -15.66 23.06 -3.21
CA GLU A 378 -15.30 24.23 -4.03
C GLU A 378 -15.78 25.54 -3.37
N GLY A 379 -14.95 26.57 -3.38
CA GLY A 379 -15.20 27.87 -2.76
C GLY A 379 -15.01 27.90 -1.24
N LYS A 380 -14.87 26.74 -0.58
CA LYS A 380 -14.58 26.66 0.86
C LYS A 380 -13.19 26.09 1.15
N HIS A 381 -12.81 24.98 0.52
CA HIS A 381 -11.53 24.31 0.75
C HIS A 381 -10.55 24.51 -0.42
N TYR A 382 -11.07 24.48 -1.65
CA TYR A 382 -10.31 24.76 -2.86
C TYR A 382 -11.09 25.69 -3.81
N LYS A 383 -10.40 26.25 -4.80
CA LYS A 383 -11.02 26.91 -5.96
C LYS A 383 -10.31 26.48 -7.24
N PHE A 384 -11.00 26.49 -8.37
CA PHE A 384 -10.33 26.33 -9.65
C PHE A 384 -9.50 27.58 -9.98
N THR A 385 -8.24 27.36 -10.35
CA THR A 385 -7.37 28.37 -10.98
C THR A 385 -7.40 28.25 -12.50
N ASP A 386 -7.71 27.06 -13.01
CA ASP A 386 -8.06 26.79 -14.42
C ASP A 386 -9.11 25.66 -14.44
N LYS A 387 -10.38 26.02 -14.67
CA LYS A 387 -11.49 25.04 -14.62
C LYS A 387 -11.49 24.09 -15.82
N GLU A 388 -11.04 24.55 -16.99
CA GLU A 388 -11.00 23.73 -18.20
C GLU A 388 -9.96 22.61 -18.08
N LYS A 389 -8.84 22.89 -17.41
CA LYS A 389 -7.77 21.91 -17.17
C LYS A 389 -7.87 21.20 -15.82
N GLY A 390 -8.88 21.52 -15.01
CA GLY A 390 -9.06 20.92 -13.69
C GLY A 390 -7.91 21.26 -12.72
N VAL A 391 -7.35 22.47 -12.80
CA VAL A 391 -6.31 22.94 -11.90
C VAL A 391 -6.93 23.69 -10.73
N ILE A 392 -6.57 23.31 -9.52
CA ILE A 392 -7.09 23.87 -8.28
C ILE A 392 -6.00 24.57 -7.46
N GLY A 393 -6.43 25.52 -6.65
CA GLY A 393 -5.64 26.18 -5.62
C GLY A 393 -6.43 26.34 -4.32
N ILE A 394 -5.81 26.98 -3.34
CA ILE A 394 -6.45 27.26 -2.04
C ILE A 394 -7.63 28.23 -2.24
N ALA A 395 -8.77 27.95 -1.60
CA ALA A 395 -9.95 28.82 -1.66
C ALA A 395 -9.67 30.22 -1.08
N ASP A 396 -10.47 31.20 -1.50
CA ASP A 396 -10.36 32.56 -0.95
C ASP A 396 -10.72 32.59 0.54
N GLY A 397 -9.84 33.21 1.36
CA GLY A 397 -10.06 33.34 2.81
C GLY A 397 -9.61 32.15 3.66
N GLU A 398 -9.13 31.06 3.05
CA GLU A 398 -8.48 29.96 3.78
C GLU A 398 -7.04 30.33 4.17
N ASP A 399 -6.64 29.98 5.39
CA ASP A 399 -5.25 30.09 5.85
C ASP A 399 -4.44 28.91 5.32
N PRO A 400 -3.41 29.11 4.48
CA PRO A 400 -2.57 28.03 3.98
C PRO A 400 -1.91 27.19 5.08
N ALA A 401 -1.66 27.78 6.26
CA ALA A 401 -1.06 27.09 7.39
C ALA A 401 -2.08 26.33 8.27
N ASN A 402 -3.38 26.63 8.14
CA ASN A 402 -4.44 26.09 8.99
C ASN A 402 -5.73 25.83 8.19
N ARG A 403 -5.59 25.00 7.17
CA ARG A 403 -6.68 24.67 6.24
C ARG A 403 -7.80 23.90 6.93
N GLY A 404 -9.05 24.20 6.58
CA GLY A 404 -10.24 23.52 7.15
C GLY A 404 -10.35 22.05 6.75
N TYR A 405 -9.98 21.75 5.51
CA TYR A 405 -9.91 20.39 4.97
C TYR A 405 -8.76 20.29 3.97
N ALA A 406 -7.77 19.48 4.29
CA ALA A 406 -6.53 19.37 3.54
C ALA A 406 -5.80 18.05 3.86
N PRO A 407 -6.46 16.90 3.67
CA PRO A 407 -5.94 15.63 4.18
C PRO A 407 -4.62 15.22 3.51
N GLY A 408 -4.39 15.63 2.25
CA GLY A 408 -3.17 15.31 1.51
C GLY A 408 -2.97 13.79 1.32
N SER A 409 -4.09 13.07 1.19
CA SER A 409 -4.14 11.61 1.26
C SER A 409 -4.99 10.98 0.15
N ASP A 410 -5.07 11.67 -0.98
CA ASP A 410 -5.77 11.28 -2.21
C ASP A 410 -5.33 9.90 -2.74
N TRP A 411 -4.05 9.57 -2.56
CA TRP A 411 -3.45 8.27 -2.90
C TRP A 411 -4.08 7.07 -2.16
N MET A 412 -4.78 7.29 -1.04
CA MET A 412 -5.43 6.22 -0.26
C MET A 412 -6.84 5.89 -0.72
N PHE A 413 -7.38 6.63 -1.67
CA PHE A 413 -8.78 6.52 -2.06
C PHE A 413 -8.88 6.27 -3.55
N GLY A 414 -9.84 5.43 -3.95
CA GLY A 414 -10.36 5.34 -5.32
C GLY A 414 -9.31 5.35 -6.44
N ASN A 415 -9.68 5.93 -7.57
CA ASN A 415 -8.82 6.06 -8.72
C ASN A 415 -8.24 7.48 -8.78
N GLN A 416 -6.92 7.61 -8.57
CA GLN A 416 -6.23 8.90 -8.51
C GLN A 416 -6.29 9.66 -9.84
N PHE A 417 -6.53 8.97 -10.96
CA PHE A 417 -6.71 9.61 -12.26
C PHE A 417 -8.01 10.44 -12.37
N ASN A 418 -8.88 10.39 -11.35
CA ASN A 418 -10.02 11.30 -11.19
C ASN A 418 -9.65 12.63 -10.50
N GLY A 419 -8.47 12.72 -9.90
CA GLY A 419 -8.04 13.87 -9.12
C GLY A 419 -7.77 15.12 -9.95
N TYR A 420 -8.09 16.27 -9.37
CA TYR A 420 -7.68 17.57 -9.90
C TYR A 420 -6.16 17.78 -9.80
N PHE A 421 -5.62 18.61 -10.69
CA PHE A 421 -4.22 19.02 -10.66
C PHE A 421 -4.01 20.16 -9.67
N THR A 422 -2.89 20.16 -8.96
CA THR A 422 -2.49 21.24 -8.04
C THR A 422 -1.64 22.31 -8.72
N SER A 423 -1.18 22.06 -9.95
CA SER A 423 -0.39 22.98 -10.77
C SER A 423 -0.72 22.83 -12.25
N ILE A 424 -0.61 23.93 -12.99
CA ILE A 424 -0.75 23.93 -14.45
C ILE A 424 0.32 23.07 -15.13
N ASP A 425 1.52 23.01 -14.53
CA ASP A 425 2.64 22.23 -15.07
C ASP A 425 2.41 20.72 -14.89
N ALA A 426 1.51 20.33 -13.98
CA ALA A 426 1.16 18.94 -13.72
C ALA A 426 0.14 18.38 -14.72
N VAL A 427 -0.50 19.23 -15.52
CA VAL A 427 -1.52 18.82 -16.49
C VAL A 427 -0.91 17.86 -17.51
N GLY A 428 -1.57 16.73 -17.73
CA GLY A 428 -1.10 15.67 -18.64
C GLY A 428 -0.32 14.55 -17.94
N ASN A 429 -0.05 14.65 -16.63
CA ASN A 429 0.73 13.61 -15.92
C ASN A 429 -0.07 12.35 -15.61
N TRP A 430 -1.41 12.44 -15.55
CA TRP A 430 -2.26 11.25 -15.45
C TRP A 430 -2.13 10.37 -16.69
N GLU A 431 -2.17 10.95 -17.88
CA GLU A 431 -2.00 10.24 -19.15
C GLU A 431 -0.61 9.59 -19.24
N LYS A 432 0.44 10.32 -18.85
CA LYS A 432 1.80 9.76 -18.79
C LYS A 432 1.91 8.60 -17.80
N THR A 433 1.26 8.71 -16.64
CA THR A 433 1.28 7.67 -15.60
C THR A 433 0.49 6.43 -16.03
N ILE A 434 -0.67 6.61 -16.67
CA ILE A 434 -1.45 5.53 -17.26
C ILE A 434 -0.62 4.81 -18.34
N GLU A 435 0.09 5.55 -19.20
CA GLU A 435 0.95 4.96 -20.21
C GLU A 435 2.14 4.21 -19.60
N LEU A 436 2.77 4.76 -18.56
CA LEU A 436 3.83 4.10 -17.80
C LEU A 436 3.34 2.78 -17.18
N ASN A 437 2.15 2.80 -16.55
CA ASN A 437 1.53 1.62 -15.96
C ASN A 437 1.29 0.51 -17.01
N LYS A 438 0.93 0.88 -18.25
CA LYS A 438 0.66 -0.07 -19.34
C LYS A 438 1.92 -0.63 -19.99
N THR A 439 3.00 0.15 -20.05
CA THR A 439 4.20 -0.18 -20.83
C THR A 439 5.37 -0.68 -20.00
N ALA A 440 5.31 -0.55 -18.68
CA ALA A 440 6.35 -1.01 -17.79
C ALA A 440 6.53 -2.53 -17.79
N THR A 441 7.73 -2.96 -17.42
CA THR A 441 8.01 -4.39 -17.23
C THR A 441 7.24 -4.90 -16.02
N VAL A 442 6.76 -6.13 -16.11
CA VAL A 442 6.03 -6.79 -15.04
C VAL A 442 6.94 -7.81 -14.36
N SER A 443 6.91 -7.82 -13.03
CA SER A 443 7.58 -8.83 -12.20
C SER A 443 7.11 -10.24 -12.59
N PRO A 444 8.03 -11.22 -12.74
CA PRO A 444 7.67 -12.63 -12.90
C PRO A 444 6.76 -13.18 -11.79
N LEU A 445 6.80 -12.57 -10.60
CA LEU A 445 5.97 -12.92 -9.46
C LEU A 445 4.74 -12.02 -9.29
N LEU A 446 4.33 -11.26 -10.31
CA LEU A 446 3.09 -10.47 -10.23
C LEU A 446 1.88 -11.38 -9.94
N GLY A 447 1.21 -11.09 -8.82
CA GLY A 447 0.09 -11.88 -8.31
C GLY A 447 0.47 -13.09 -7.45
N PHE A 448 1.76 -13.30 -7.19
CA PHE A 448 2.19 -14.21 -6.13
C PHE A 448 1.97 -13.56 -4.78
N ASN A 449 1.24 -14.25 -3.90
CA ASN A 449 0.94 -13.79 -2.56
C ASN A 449 1.36 -14.85 -1.55
N PHE A 450 2.33 -14.48 -0.71
CA PHE A 450 2.87 -15.37 0.30
C PHE A 450 1.85 -15.58 1.44
N ASN A 451 1.54 -16.83 1.75
CA ASN A 451 0.76 -17.20 2.93
C ASN A 451 1.71 -17.41 4.13
N PRO A 452 1.70 -16.50 5.13
CA PRO A 452 2.62 -16.57 6.25
C PRO A 452 2.18 -17.54 7.34
N GLU A 453 0.95 -18.07 7.34
CA GLU A 453 0.41 -18.88 8.45
C GLU A 453 1.33 -20.05 8.86
N PRO A 454 1.94 -20.84 7.95
CA PRO A 454 2.83 -21.94 8.32
C PRO A 454 4.10 -21.52 9.07
N VAL A 455 4.52 -20.26 8.95
CA VAL A 455 5.76 -19.70 9.49
C VAL A 455 5.54 -18.37 10.22
N LYS A 456 4.33 -18.17 10.75
CA LYS A 456 3.89 -16.91 11.36
C LYS A 456 4.75 -16.48 12.55
N THR A 457 5.15 -17.45 13.38
CA THR A 457 6.01 -17.20 14.54
C THR A 457 7.39 -16.74 14.10
N GLU A 458 7.99 -17.43 13.13
CA GLU A 458 9.30 -17.07 12.57
C GLU A 458 9.24 -15.70 11.90
N LEU A 459 8.22 -15.44 11.07
CA LEU A 459 8.02 -14.14 10.43
C LEU A 459 7.97 -13.00 11.45
N THR A 460 7.19 -13.15 12.52
CA THR A 460 7.06 -12.13 13.57
C THR A 460 8.42 -11.82 14.23
N LEU A 461 9.21 -12.84 14.54
CA LEU A 461 10.53 -12.67 15.14
C LEU A 461 11.52 -12.00 14.17
N LEU A 462 11.50 -12.42 12.90
CA LEU A 462 12.38 -11.89 11.86
C LEU A 462 12.08 -10.43 11.54
N VAL A 463 10.81 -10.04 11.47
CA VAL A 463 10.39 -8.64 11.26
C VAL A 463 10.88 -7.75 12.40
N ALA A 464 10.73 -8.19 13.65
CA ALA A 464 11.22 -7.43 14.80
C ALA A 464 12.75 -7.24 14.76
N LEU A 465 13.50 -8.25 14.31
CA LEU A 465 14.94 -8.14 14.10
C LEU A 465 15.28 -7.20 12.95
N VAL A 466 14.54 -7.23 11.84
CA VAL A 466 14.74 -6.30 10.72
C VAL A 466 14.52 -4.86 11.18
N ASP A 467 13.45 -4.58 11.92
CA ASP A 467 13.14 -3.25 12.45
C ASP A 467 14.19 -2.77 13.47
N GLU A 468 14.76 -3.66 14.28
CA GLU A 468 15.83 -3.33 15.24
C GLU A 468 17.18 -3.05 14.55
N TYR A 469 17.59 -3.89 13.60
CA TYR A 469 18.97 -3.89 13.10
C TYR A 469 19.15 -3.09 11.81
N VAL A 470 18.23 -3.19 10.85
CA VAL A 470 18.49 -2.69 9.48
C VAL A 470 18.68 -1.17 9.45
N PRO A 471 17.80 -0.34 10.07
CA PRO A 471 18.00 1.11 10.11
C PRO A 471 19.34 1.53 10.74
N TYR A 472 19.80 0.77 11.73
CA TYR A 472 21.07 1.03 12.43
C TYR A 472 22.30 0.65 11.58
N LEU A 473 22.19 -0.41 10.80
CA LEU A 473 23.25 -0.89 9.90
C LEU A 473 23.38 0.01 8.65
N GLU A 474 22.26 0.31 7.98
CA GLU A 474 22.25 1.09 6.74
C GLU A 474 22.57 2.58 6.95
N SER A 475 22.28 3.12 8.14
CA SER A 475 22.72 4.48 8.52
C SER A 475 24.19 4.55 8.94
N GLY A 476 24.91 3.41 8.96
CA GLY A 476 26.33 3.36 9.28
C GLY A 476 26.67 3.49 10.77
N ILE A 477 25.72 3.27 11.68
CA ILE A 477 26.00 3.24 13.13
C ILE A 477 26.49 1.85 13.56
N GLY A 478 26.07 0.79 12.87
CA GLY A 478 26.53 -0.57 13.10
C GLY A 478 27.84 -0.94 12.39
N ASP A 479 28.71 -1.61 13.14
CA ASP A 479 29.96 -2.20 12.63
C ASP A 479 29.74 -3.61 12.08
N ASP A 480 30.81 -4.25 11.59
CA ASP A 480 30.75 -5.60 11.01
C ASP A 480 30.37 -6.65 12.05
N ALA A 481 30.78 -6.46 13.31
CA ALA A 481 30.39 -7.34 14.40
C ALA A 481 28.86 -7.29 14.65
N LYS A 482 28.25 -6.10 14.57
CA LYS A 482 26.80 -5.92 14.67
C LYS A 482 26.08 -6.56 13.48
N TYR A 483 26.64 -6.45 12.28
CA TYR A 483 26.10 -7.12 11.09
C TYR A 483 26.17 -8.65 11.21
N GLU A 484 27.30 -9.22 11.62
CA GLU A 484 27.42 -10.65 11.85
C GLU A 484 26.45 -11.14 12.94
N GLN A 485 26.27 -10.34 13.99
CA GLN A 485 25.27 -10.61 15.03
C GLN A 485 23.85 -10.64 14.43
N PHE A 486 23.51 -9.69 13.56
CA PHE A 486 22.22 -9.64 12.88
C PHE A 486 21.97 -10.89 12.05
N ILE A 487 22.92 -11.27 11.18
CA ILE A 487 22.78 -12.48 10.33
C ILE A 487 22.60 -13.73 11.19
N LYS A 488 23.40 -13.92 12.24
CA LYS A 488 23.26 -15.06 13.17
C LYS A 488 21.91 -15.07 13.88
N LYS A 489 21.38 -13.89 14.26
CA LYS A 489 20.06 -13.77 14.88
C LYS A 489 18.94 -14.14 13.91
N LEU A 490 19.01 -13.69 12.65
CA LEU A 490 18.04 -14.10 11.63
C LEU A 490 18.02 -15.63 11.47
N GLU A 491 19.18 -16.25 11.31
CA GLU A 491 19.31 -17.71 11.21
C GLU A 491 18.71 -18.44 12.43
N ALA A 492 19.06 -17.99 13.63
CA ALA A 492 18.55 -18.57 14.88
C ALA A 492 17.03 -18.34 15.08
N SER A 493 16.46 -17.30 14.47
CA SER A 493 15.03 -16.97 14.53
C SER A 493 14.20 -17.61 13.42
N GLY A 494 14.77 -18.53 12.64
CA GLY A 494 14.03 -19.33 11.67
C GLY A 494 14.05 -18.80 10.24
N LEU A 495 15.05 -17.99 9.87
CA LEU A 495 15.21 -17.47 8.50
C LEU A 495 15.12 -18.57 7.43
N ASN A 496 15.81 -19.70 7.62
CA ASN A 496 15.81 -20.79 6.63
C ASN A 496 14.40 -21.36 6.43
N LYS A 497 13.65 -21.56 7.52
CA LYS A 497 12.27 -22.07 7.45
C LYS A 497 11.35 -21.12 6.69
N LEU A 498 11.49 -19.80 6.92
CA LEU A 498 10.74 -18.78 6.18
C LEU A 498 11.08 -18.82 4.68
N MET A 499 12.37 -18.87 4.33
CA MET A 499 12.80 -18.90 2.92
C MET A 499 12.37 -20.18 2.21
N GLU A 500 12.47 -21.34 2.86
CA GLU A 500 12.01 -22.62 2.32
C GLU A 500 10.50 -22.62 2.06
N GLU A 501 9.70 -22.07 2.99
CA GLU A 501 8.25 -21.97 2.80
C GLU A 501 7.88 -20.98 1.68
N LYS A 502 8.57 -19.84 1.59
CA LYS A 502 8.41 -18.91 0.45
C LYS A 502 8.72 -19.59 -0.88
N GLN A 503 9.86 -20.29 -0.97
CA GLN A 503 10.27 -20.99 -2.19
C GLN A 503 9.26 -22.06 -2.59
N LYS A 504 8.83 -22.89 -1.63
CA LYS A 504 7.82 -23.92 -1.86
C LYS A 504 6.53 -23.34 -2.44
N GLN A 505 6.02 -22.25 -1.85
CA GLN A 505 4.79 -21.62 -2.34
C GLN A 505 4.97 -20.98 -3.72
N ILE A 506 6.14 -20.37 -4.00
CA ILE A 506 6.47 -19.85 -5.34
C ILE A 506 6.50 -20.99 -6.36
N ASP A 507 7.18 -22.09 -6.06
CA ASP A 507 7.29 -23.25 -6.95
C ASP A 507 5.93 -23.89 -7.23
N GLU A 508 5.04 -23.93 -6.23
CA GLU A 508 3.66 -24.38 -6.37
C GLU A 508 2.83 -23.41 -7.23
N TRP A 509 2.93 -22.10 -6.98
CA TRP A 509 2.20 -21.07 -7.73
C TRP A 509 2.64 -20.98 -9.19
N MET A 510 3.94 -21.04 -9.46
CA MET A 510 4.51 -21.03 -10.82
C MET A 510 4.00 -22.19 -11.68
N LYS A 511 3.63 -23.34 -11.08
CA LYS A 511 3.00 -24.47 -11.81
C LYS A 511 1.59 -24.14 -12.28
N THR A 512 0.88 -23.22 -11.61
CA THR A 512 -0.49 -22.80 -11.97
C THR A 512 -0.52 -21.73 -13.07
N LYS A 513 0.63 -21.14 -13.41
CA LYS A 513 0.79 -20.11 -14.43
C LYS A 513 1.17 -20.65 -15.82
N LYS A 514 1.33 -21.97 -15.96
CA LYS A 514 1.71 -22.64 -17.21
C LYS A 514 0.53 -22.98 -18.10
#